data_AF-A0ABC8L560-F1
#
_entry.id   AF-A0ABC8L560-F1
#
_cell.length_a   1.000
_cell.length_b   1.000
_cell.length_c   1.000
_cell.angle_alpha   90.00
_cell.angle_beta   90.00
_cell.angle_gamma   90.00
#
_symmetry.space_group_name_H-M   'P 1'
#
loop_
_entity.id
_entity.type
_entity.pdbx_description
1 polymer ?
#
loop_
_entity_poly.entity_id
_entity_poly.type
_entity_poly.pdbx_seq_one_letter_code
_entity_poly.pdbx_strand_id
1 'polypeptide(L)' 'MWDVMTNDEAVEIVRGVKERRKSAKRLVERAMILWRRKRRSIAMDDISALCLFFHPS' A
#
# COMPACT_ATOMS: atom_id res chain seq x y z
N MET A 1 -4.15 -0.16 -7.39
CA MET A 1 -3.10 -0.12 -6.33
C MET A 1 -1.72 0.11 -6.94
N TRP A 2 -1.32 -0.76 -7.86
CA TRP A 2 -0.02 -0.69 -8.54
C TRP A 2 0.08 0.44 -9.59
N ASP A 3 -1.03 1.05 -9.99
CA ASP A 3 -1.04 2.20 -10.93
C ASP A 3 -0.40 3.47 -10.38
N VAL A 4 -0.16 3.51 -9.05
CA VAL A 4 0.27 4.70 -8.32
C VAL A 4 1.46 4.43 -7.40
N MET A 5 1.84 3.18 -7.17
CA MET A 5 2.88 2.76 -6.24
C MET A 5 3.70 1.63 -6.87
N THR A 6 5.02 1.71 -6.74
CA THR A 6 5.95 0.65 -7.17
C THR A 6 6.06 -0.46 -6.12
N ASN A 7 6.58 -1.63 -6.51
CA ASN A 7 6.81 -2.73 -5.58
C ASN A 7 7.76 -2.34 -4.44
N ASP A 8 8.85 -1.63 -4.73
CA ASP A 8 9.83 -1.20 -3.73
C ASP A 8 9.21 -0.22 -2.73
N GLU A 9 8.42 0.75 -3.20
CA GLU A 9 7.67 1.64 -2.31
C GLU A 9 6.72 0.86 -1.39
N ALA A 10 6.02 -0.16 -1.92
CA ALA A 10 5.13 -1.00 -1.12
C ALA A 10 5.89 -1.79 -0.05
N VAL A 11 7.03 -2.39 -0.41
CA VAL A 11 7.89 -3.12 0.52
C VAL A 11 8.41 -2.20 1.62
N GLU A 12 8.89 -1.00 1.28
CA GLU A 12 9.37 -0.03 2.28
C GLU A 12 8.27 0.43 3.24
N ILE A 13 7.04 0.61 2.74
CA ILE A 13 5.89 0.91 3.60
C ILE A 13 5.63 -0.25 4.56
N VAL A 14 5.55 -1.49 4.08
CA VAL A 14 5.30 -2.67 4.93
C VAL A 14 6.43 -2.85 5.95
N ARG A 15 7.69 -2.69 5.52
CA ARG A 15 8.88 -2.80 6.38
C ARG A 15 8.89 -1.76 7.51
N GLY A 16 8.40 -0.54 7.24
CA GLY A 16 8.34 0.54 8.22
C GLY A 16 7.17 0.48 9.22
N VAL A 17 6.22 -0.46 9.05
CA VAL A 17 5.05 -0.57 9.94
C VAL A 17 5.40 -1.36 11.20
N LYS A 18 5.27 -0.72 12.37
CA LYS A 18 5.54 -1.34 13.68
C LYS A 18 4.57 -2.49 14.01
N GLU A 19 3.28 -2.31 13.73
CA GLU A 19 2.25 -3.33 13.97
C GLU A 19 1.89 -4.04 12.67
N ARG A 20 2.40 -5.26 12.45
CA ARG A 20 2.20 -6.04 11.22
C ARG A 20 0.73 -6.09 10.75
N ARG A 21 -0.23 -6.23 11.67
CA ARG A 21 -1.68 -6.22 11.38
C ARG A 21 -2.19 -4.94 10.70
N LYS A 22 -1.47 -3.81 10.84
CA LYS A 22 -1.83 -2.52 10.24
C LYS A 22 -1.21 -2.32 8.84
N SER A 23 -0.38 -3.25 8.36
CA SER A 23 0.39 -3.06 7.13
C SER A 23 -0.50 -2.93 5.89
N ALA A 24 -1.52 -3.79 5.77
CA ALA A 24 -2.47 -3.72 4.67
C ALA A 24 -3.23 -2.38 4.65
N LYS A 25 -3.72 -1.94 5.81
CA LYS A 25 -4.35 -0.63 5.97
C LYS A 25 -3.41 0.50 5.54
N ARG A 26 -2.15 0.47 5.98
CA ARG A 26 -1.14 1.49 5.64
C ARG A 26 -0.82 1.52 4.15
N LEU A 27 -0.78 0.37 3.48
CA LEU A 27 -0.61 0.28 2.03
C LEU A 27 -1.77 0.93 1.30
N VAL A 28 -3.01 0.60 1.65
CA VAL A 28 -4.22 1.17 1.04
C VAL A 28 -4.25 2.68 1.25
N GLU A 29 -4.08 3.17 2.48
CA GLU A 29 -4.06 4.60 2.78
C GLU A 29 -3.01 5.35 1.95
N ARG A 30 -1.81 4.76 1.81
CA ARG A 30 -0.75 5.37 1.02
C ARG A 30 -1.07 5.35 -0.47
N ALA A 31 -1.65 4.28 -1.00
CA ALA A 31 -2.11 4.22 -2.39
C ALA A 31 -3.20 5.25 -2.68
N MET A 32 -4.18 5.44 -1.78
CA MET A 32 -5.21 6.48 -1.91
C MET A 32 -4.60 7.89 -1.96
N ILE A 33 -3.61 8.17 -1.12
CA ILE A 33 -2.88 9.45 -1.14
C ILE A 33 -2.16 9.64 -2.48
N LEU A 34 -1.45 8.61 -2.97
CA LEU A 34 -0.73 8.68 -4.23
C LEU A 34 -1.67 8.82 -5.42
N TRP A 35 -2.84 8.19 -5.40
CA TRP A 35 -3.87 8.37 -6.42
C TRP A 35 -4.33 9.81 -6.51
N ARG A 36 -4.70 10.42 -5.37
CA ARG A 36 -5.08 11.85 -5.32
C ARG A 36 -3.96 12.78 -5.82
N ARG A 37 -2.70 12.37 -5.74
CA ARG A 37 -1.55 13.17 -6.21
C ARG A 37 -1.24 12.94 -7.70
N LYS A 38 -1.16 11.69 -8.14
CA LYS A 38 -0.68 11.26 -9.47
C LYS A 38 -1.80 11.13 -10.51
N ARG A 39 -3.05 10.88 -10.09
CA ARG A 39 -4.19 10.55 -10.97
C ARG A 39 -5.40 11.46 -10.72
N ARG A 40 -5.18 12.78 -10.67
CA ARG A 40 -6.20 13.78 -10.29
C ARG A 40 -7.45 13.80 -11.18
N SER A 41 -7.32 13.43 -12.44
CA SER A 41 -8.41 13.43 -13.43
C SER A 41 -9.13 12.09 -13.55
N ILE A 42 -8.73 11.07 -12.78
CA ILE A 42 -9.27 9.71 -12.87
C ILE A 42 -9.95 9.37 -11.55
N ALA A 43 -11.20 8.92 -11.62
CA ALA A 43 -11.93 8.41 -10.47
C ALA A 43 -11.14 7.27 -9.81
N MET A 44 -11.06 7.29 -8.48
CA MET A 44 -10.37 6.24 -7.73
C MET A 44 -11.23 4.98 -7.71
N ASP A 45 -10.66 3.87 -8.14
CA ASP A 45 -11.26 2.55 -8.04
C ASP A 45 -10.98 1.91 -6.66
N ASP A 46 -11.60 0.78 -6.37
CA ASP A 46 -11.39 0.03 -5.14
C ASP A 46 -9.93 -0.45 -5.00
N ILE A 47 -9.40 -0.36 -3.78
CA ILE A 47 -8.02 -0.75 -3.46
C ILE A 47 -8.06 -1.79 -2.34
N SER A 48 -7.74 -3.03 -2.69
CA SER A 48 -7.57 -4.14 -1.73
C SER A 48 -6.10 -4.51 -1.57
N ALA A 49 -5.71 -4.86 -0.34
CA ALA A 49 -4.35 -5.34 -0.04
C ALA A 49 -4.39 -6.40 1.06
N LEU A 50 -3.48 -7.39 0.95
CA LEU A 50 -3.23 -8.41 1.95
C LEU A 50 -1.73 -8.44 2.26
N CYS A 51 -1.37 -8.45 3.54
CA CYS A 51 0.03 -8.60 3.98
C CYS A 51 0.21 -9.92 4.71
N LEU A 52 0.96 -10.85 4.11
CA LEU A 52 1.32 -12.13 4.71
C LEU A 52 2.75 -12.03 5.27
N PHE A 53 2.92 -12.45 6.52
CA PHE A 53 4.22 -12.46 7.21
C PHE A 53 4.60 -13.90 7.52
N PHE A 54 5.63 -14.40 6.85
CA PHE A 54 6.15 -15.73 7.12
C PHE A 54 6.92 -15.77 8.44
N HIS A 55 6.86 -16.91 9.11
CA HIS A 55 7.74 -17.17 10.24
C HIS A 55 9.18 -17.36 9.75
N PRO A 56 10.19 -16.87 10.49
CA PRO A 56 11.57 -17.24 10.21
C PRO A 56 11.72 -18.75 10.33
N SER A 57 12.52 -19.33 9.43
CA SER A 57 12.89 -20.76 9.45
C SER A 57 13.89 -21.07 10.55
#